data_AF-A0A5A9W2N5-F1
#
_entry.id   AF-A0A5A9W2N5-F1
#
_cell.length_a   1.000
_cell.length_b   1.000
_cell.length_c   1.000
_cell.angle_alpha   90.00
_cell.angle_beta   90.00
_cell.angle_gamma   90.00
#
_symmetry.space_group_name_H-M   'P 1'
#
loop_
_entity.id
_entity.type
_entity.pdbx_description
1 polymer ?
#
loop_
_entity_poly.entity_id
_entity_poly.type
_entity_poly.pdbx_seq_one_letter_code
_entity_poly.pdbx_strand_id
1 'polypeptide(L)'
;MCLYGPPGTGKGELGRYLESVLEQPLLMRKASDLLGPFVGQTEQQLVAAFAETKQKNAILMIDEADSFLGSRSAAQQQWEVS
;
A
#
# COMPACT_ATOMS: atom_id res chain seq x y z
N MET A 1 6.54 8.70 3.13
CA MET A 1 7.31 8.20 4.28
C MET A 1 7.32 6.68 4.21
N CYS A 2 8.45 6.02 4.46
CA CYS A 2 8.52 4.55 4.53
C CYS A 2 8.93 4.14 5.95
N LEU A 3 8.14 3.26 6.58
CA LEU A 3 8.38 2.76 7.93
C LEU A 3 8.83 1.29 7.84
N TYR A 4 10.04 0.99 8.31
CA TYR A 4 10.60 -0.37 8.31
C TYR A 4 11.01 -0.81 9.72
N GLY A 5 10.97 -2.11 10.00
CA GLY A 5 11.38 -2.72 11.27
C GLY A 5 10.49 -3.89 11.69
N PRO A 6 10.85 -4.59 12.78
CA PRO A 6 10.13 -5.79 13.24
C PRO A 6 8.62 -5.57 13.47
N PRO A 7 7.80 -6.62 13.36
CA PRO A 7 6.39 -6.55 13.74
C PRO A 7 6.25 -6.15 15.21
N GLY A 8 5.19 -5.40 15.52
CA GLY A 8 4.95 -4.89 16.88
C GLY A 8 5.71 -3.62 17.27
N THR A 9 6.48 -3.01 16.36
CA THR A 9 7.18 -1.73 16.61
C THR A 9 6.31 -0.48 16.45
N GLY A 10 4.98 -0.62 16.45
CA GLY A 10 4.04 0.50 16.46
C GLY A 10 3.87 1.24 15.12
N LYS A 11 4.23 0.65 13.98
CA LYS A 11 4.10 1.30 12.66
C LYS A 11 2.66 1.65 12.30
N GLY A 12 1.74 0.70 12.52
CA GLY A 12 0.30 0.92 12.36
C GLY A 12 -0.23 1.97 13.33
N GLU A 13 0.23 1.94 14.58
CA GLU A 13 -0.14 2.93 15.59
C GLU A 13 0.37 4.34 15.27
N LEU A 14 1.51 4.47 14.59
CA LEU A 14 1.97 5.77 14.08
C LEU A 14 0.97 6.36 13.07
N GLY A 15 0.36 5.53 12.22
CA GLY A 15 -0.70 5.97 11.31
C GLY A 15 -1.90 6.54 12.07
N ARG A 16 -2.38 5.83 13.11
CA ARG A 16 -3.49 6.29 13.95
C ARG A 16 -3.14 7.56 14.73
N TYR A 17 -1.89 7.66 15.19
CA TYR A 17 -1.41 8.87 15.84
C TYR A 17 -1.42 10.06 14.87
N LEU A 18 -0.97 9.88 13.63
CA LEU A 18 -0.99 10.93 12.60
C LEU A 18 -2.41 11.39 12.27
N GLU A 19 -3.41 10.48 12.25
CA GLU A 19 -4.83 10.86 12.10
C GLU A 19 -5.27 11.85 13.18
N SER A 20 -4.91 11.57 14.44
CA SER A 20 -5.27 12.45 15.56
C SER A 20 -4.55 13.80 15.53
N VAL A 21 -3.28 13.82 15.12
CA VAL A 21 -2.45 15.05 15.12
C VAL A 21 -2.76 15.94 13.93
N LEU A 22 -3.05 15.36 12.77
CA LEU A 22 -3.32 16.10 11.54
C LEU A 22 -4.81 16.40 11.35
N GLU A 23 -5.69 15.82 12.19
CA GLU A 23 -7.15 15.92 12.07
C GLU A 23 -7.66 15.49 10.68
N GLN A 24 -6.98 14.51 10.08
CA GLN A 24 -7.28 13.95 8.77
C GLN A 24 -7.57 12.45 8.89
N PRO A 25 -8.65 11.93 8.27
CA PRO A 25 -8.98 10.51 8.34
C PRO A 25 -7.82 9.62 7.88
N LEU A 26 -7.61 8.47 8.52
CA LEU A 26 -6.65 7.47 8.07
C LEU A 26 -7.32 6.42 7.18
N LEU A 27 -6.83 6.30 5.95
CA LEU A 27 -7.17 5.20 5.05
C LEU A 27 -6.05 4.16 5.08
N MET A 28 -6.30 3.04 5.75
CA MET A 28 -5.37 1.91 5.79
C MET A 28 -5.74 0.89 4.71
N ARG A 29 -4.74 0.46 3.92
CA ARG A 29 -4.86 -0.59 2.90
C ARG A 29 -3.70 -1.56 3.07
N LYS A 30 -3.94 -2.87 3.02
CA LYS A 30 -2.83 -3.81 2.86
C LYS A 30 -2.38 -3.79 1.41
N ALA A 31 -1.09 -3.97 1.19
CA ALA A 31 -0.56 -4.14 -0.16
C ALA A 31 -1.27 -5.27 -0.94
N SER A 32 -1.63 -6.38 -0.28
CA SER A 32 -2.41 -7.47 -0.89
C SER A 32 -3.78 -7.03 -1.42
N ASP A 33 -4.42 -6.04 -0.79
CA ASP A 33 -5.74 -5.55 -1.20
C ASP A 33 -5.67 -4.73 -2.50
N LEU A 34 -4.47 -4.24 -2.82
CA LEU A 34 -4.16 -3.45 -4.00
C LEU A 34 -3.61 -4.32 -5.15
N LEU A 35 -3.37 -5.61 -4.91
CA LEU A 35 -2.86 -6.56 -5.89
C LEU A 35 -4.03 -7.38 -6.46
N GLY A 36 -4.24 -7.25 -7.77
CA GLY A 36 -5.19 -8.07 -8.51
C GLY A 36 -4.52 -9.26 -9.21
N PRO A 37 -5.17 -10.43 -9.29
CA PRO A 37 -4.67 -11.58 -10.06
C PRO A 37 -4.61 -11.33 -11.58
N PHE A 38 -5.29 -10.31 -12.08
CA PHE A 38 -5.39 -10.00 -13.51
C PHE A 38 -4.58 -8.74 -13.90
N VAL A 39 -4.06 -8.74 -15.13
CA VAL A 39 -3.32 -7.60 -15.70
C VAL A 39 -4.21 -6.34 -15.67
N GLY A 40 -3.68 -5.24 -15.13
CA GLY A 40 -4.38 -3.95 -15.03
C GLY A 40 -5.27 -3.79 -13.79
N GLN A 41 -5.62 -4.86 -13.08
CA GLN A 41 -6.47 -4.76 -11.89
C GLN A 41 -5.75 -4.07 -10.72
N THR A 42 -4.47 -4.38 -10.52
CA THR A 42 -3.61 -3.69 -9.54
C THR A 42 -3.57 -2.17 -9.77
N GLU A 43 -3.42 -1.75 -11.03
CA GLU A 43 -3.39 -0.33 -11.40
C GLU A 43 -4.75 0.34 -11.09
N GLN A 44 -5.86 -0.31 -11.45
CA GLN A 44 -7.20 0.19 -11.14
C GLN A 44 -7.43 0.34 -9.63
N GLN A 45 -7.01 -0.62 -8.83
CA GLN A 45 -7.14 -0.58 -7.37
C GLN A 45 -6.28 0.53 -6.75
N LEU A 46 -5.05 0.71 -7.23
CA LEU A 46 -4.19 1.82 -6.80
C LEU A 46 -4.82 3.17 -7.13
N VAL A 47 -5.26 3.37 -8.38
CA VAL A 47 -5.92 4.61 -8.81
C VAL A 47 -7.15 4.90 -7.95
N ALA A 48 -7.97 3.90 -7.65
CA ALA A 48 -9.13 4.05 -6.78
C ALA A 48 -8.73 4.44 -5.34
N ALA A 49 -7.70 3.81 -4.76
CA ALA A 49 -7.23 4.14 -3.42
C ALA A 49 -6.71 5.58 -3.32
N PHE A 50 -5.94 6.05 -4.31
CA PHE A 50 -5.48 7.44 -4.37
C PHE A 50 -6.65 8.42 -4.56
N ALA A 51 -7.60 8.09 -5.44
CA ALA A 51 -8.78 8.93 -5.68
C ALA A 51 -9.65 9.07 -4.42
N GLU A 52 -9.91 7.95 -3.72
CA GLU A 52 -10.65 7.93 -2.45
C GLU A 52 -9.95 8.78 -1.39
N THR A 53 -8.64 8.61 -1.25
CA THR A 53 -7.82 9.37 -0.29
C THR A 53 -7.90 10.87 -0.56
N LYS A 54 -7.75 11.26 -1.84
CA LYS A 54 -7.85 12.66 -2.26
C LYS A 54 -9.24 13.24 -1.99
N GLN A 55 -10.29 12.49 -2.29
CA GLN A 55 -11.68 12.91 -2.06
C GLN A 55 -11.97 13.13 -0.58
N LYS A 56 -11.41 12.28 0.31
CA LYS A 56 -11.61 12.35 1.76
C LYS A 56 -10.65 13.31 2.47
N ASN A 57 -9.71 13.94 1.75
CA ASN A 57 -8.60 14.70 2.32
C ASN A 57 -7.90 13.91 3.45
N ALA A 58 -7.60 12.64 3.15
CA ALA A 58 -7.17 11.63 4.11
C ALA A 58 -5.67 11.30 4.00
N ILE A 59 -5.15 10.61 5.01
CA ILE A 59 -3.82 10.00 5.01
C ILE A 59 -3.95 8.59 4.44
N LEU A 60 -3.24 8.27 3.36
CA LEU A 60 -3.16 6.90 2.85
C LEU A 60 -1.96 6.17 3.48
N MET A 61 -2.24 5.11 4.21
CA MET A 61 -1.24 4.19 4.73
C MET A 61 -1.36 2.84 4.02
N ILE A 62 -0.28 2.43 3.36
CA ILE A 62 -0.15 1.10 2.75
C ILE A 62 0.70 0.25 3.68
N ASP A 63 0.09 -0.76 4.29
CA ASP A 63 0.77 -1.70 5.19
C ASP A 63 1.25 -2.95 4.43
N GLU A 64 2.21 -3.65 5.01
CA GLU A 64 2.84 -4.86 4.41
C GLU A 64 3.34 -4.59 2.98
N ALA A 65 3.85 -3.39 2.71
CA ALA A 65 4.32 -2.98 1.37
C ALA A 65 5.48 -3.85 0.83
N ASP A 66 6.17 -4.58 1.69
CA ASP A 66 7.12 -5.62 1.30
C ASP A 66 6.48 -6.74 0.46
N SER A 67 5.19 -7.05 0.68
CA SER A 67 4.44 -7.97 -0.19
C SER A 67 4.19 -7.41 -1.60
N PHE A 68 4.13 -6.08 -1.75
CA PHE A 68 4.04 -5.38 -3.05
C PHE A 68 5.37 -5.36 -3.79
N LEU A 69 6.48 -5.29 -3.04
CA LEU A 69 7.85 -5.20 -3.55
C LEU A 69 8.44 -6.57 -3.92
N GLY A 70 7.58 -7.54 -4.25
CA GLY A 70 7.95 -8.87 -4.74
C GLY A 70 9.20 -8.81 -5.60
N SER A 71 10.21 -9.56 -5.15
CA SER A 71 11.58 -9.58 -5.62
C SER A 71 11.74 -9.26 -7.12
N ARG A 72 12.67 -8.34 -7.45
CA ARG A 72 13.16 -8.15 -8.83
C ARG A 72 13.49 -9.47 -9.54
N SER A 73 13.71 -10.55 -8.79
CA SER A 73 13.89 -11.93 -9.24
C SER A 73 12.68 -12.54 -9.97
N ALA A 74 11.44 -12.20 -9.61
CA ALA A 74 10.25 -12.73 -10.29
C ALA A 74 9.92 -12.00 -11.61
N ALA A 75 10.29 -10.71 -11.71
CA ALA A 75 10.13 -9.92 -12.95
C ALA A 75 11.00 -10.43 -14.11
N GLN A 76 12.00 -11.26 -13.83
CA GLN A 76 12.88 -11.84 -14.85
C GLN A 76 12.32 -13.13 -15.49
N GLN A 77 11.31 -13.77 -14.90
CA GLN A 77 10.81 -15.07 -15.37
C GLN A 77 9.60 -14.99 -16.31
N GLN A 78 9.01 -13.80 -16.53
CA GLN A 78 7.84 -13.63 -17.40
C GLN A 78 8.18 -13.17 -18.83
N TRP A 79 9.46 -12.92 -19.13
CA TRP A 79 9.96 -12.56 -20.47
C TRP A 79 10.65 -13.71 -21.22
N GLU A 80 10.82 -14.88 -20.60
CA GLU A 80 11.57 -16.02 -21.17
C GLU A 80 10.70 -17.14 -21.77
N VAL A 81 9.38 -17.05 -21.73
CA VAL A 81 8.53 -17.98 -22.51
C VAL A 81 8.06 -17.27 -23.77
N SER A 82 9.00 -17.21 -24.74
CA SER A 82 8.69 -17.14 -26.17
C SER A 82 8.27 -18.51 -26.69
#